data_AF-A0A8T5M974-F1
#
_entry.id   AF-A0A8T5M974-F1
#
_cell.length_a   1.000
_cell.length_b   1.000
_cell.length_c   1.000
_cell.angle_alpha   90.00
_cell.angle_beta   90.00
_cell.angle_gamma   90.00
#
_symmetry.space_group_name_H-M   'P 1'
#
loop_
_entity.id
_entity.type
_entity.pdbx_description
1 polymer ?
#
loop_
_entity_poly.entity_id
_entity_poly.type
_entity_poly.pdbx_seq_one_letter_code
_entity_poly.pdbx_strand_id
1 'polypeptide(L)' 'MTKEKIAELRETLFNMERKIKPLEWDASRNQINEFKQQQLVKMKAEFITLQEELSKLEE' A
#
# COMPACT_ATOMS: atom_id res chain seq x y z
N MET A 1 -4.19 -2.56 23.06
CA MET A 1 -5.31 -2.82 22.13
C MET A 1 -5.35 -1.80 20.98
N THR A 2 -6.04 -0.66 21.06
CA THR A 2 -6.17 0.25 19.88
C THR A 2 -4.85 0.85 19.40
N LYS A 3 -3.98 1.27 20.32
CA LYS A 3 -2.68 1.87 19.97
C LYS A 3 -1.70 0.91 19.29
N GLU A 4 -1.69 -0.36 19.69
CA GLU A 4 -0.85 -1.39 19.08
C GLU A 4 -1.32 -1.69 17.66
N LYS A 5 -2.65 -1.84 17.46
CA LYS A 5 -3.22 -2.07 16.13
C LYS A 5 -2.96 -0.90 15.17
N ILE A 6 -3.05 0.34 15.65
CA ILE A 6 -2.67 1.54 14.87
C ILE A 6 -1.19 1.49 14.48
N ALA A 7 -0.30 1.11 15.39
CA ALA A 7 1.13 0.99 15.10
C ALA A 7 1.42 -0.10 14.05
N GLU A 8 0.79 -1.27 14.18
CA GLU A 8 0.90 -2.37 13.21
C GLU A 8 0.38 -1.97 11.82
N LEU A 9 -0.76 -1.27 11.76
CA LEU A 9 -1.32 -0.78 10.49
C LEU A 9 -0.40 0.25 9.84
N ARG A 10 0.17 1.19 10.60
CA ARG A 10 1.14 2.17 10.11
C ARG A 10 2.39 1.49 9.55
N GLU A 11 2.93 0.50 10.27
CA GLU A 11 4.09 -0.28 9.80
C GLU A 11 3.76 -1.07 8.52
N THR A 12 2.57 -1.68 8.47
CA THR A 12 2.11 -2.42 7.30
C THR A 12 1.98 -1.50 6.08
N LEU A 13 1.32 -0.36 6.24
CA LEU A 13 1.20 0.67 5.19
C LEU A 13 2.58 1.15 4.72
N PHE A 14 3.49 1.44 5.65
CA PHE A 14 4.86 1.85 5.30
C PHE A 14 5.58 0.78 4.46
N ASN A 15 5.49 -0.49 4.87
CA ASN A 15 6.11 -1.60 4.15
C ASN A 15 5.47 -1.84 2.78
N MET A 16 4.16 -1.66 2.64
CA MET A 16 3.47 -1.72 1.36
C MET A 16 3.89 -0.57 0.44
N GLU A 17 3.98 0.65 0.96
CA GLU A 17 4.40 1.82 0.17
C GLU A 17 5.80 1.63 -0.41
N ARG A 18 6.73 1.06 0.37
CA ARG A 18 8.09 0.70 -0.08
C ARG A 18 8.10 -0.30 -1.24
N LYS A 19 7.09 -1.16 -1.35
CA LYS A 19 6.94 -2.12 -2.46
C LYS A 19 6.21 -1.52 -3.65
N ILE A 20 5.26 -0.62 -3.41
CA ILE A 20 4.46 0.05 -4.45
C ILE A 20 5.32 1.04 -5.23
N LYS A 21 6.10 1.89 -4.56
CA LYS A 21 6.87 2.98 -5.19
C LYS A 21 7.77 2.53 -6.36
N PRO A 22 8.56 1.45 -6.26
CA PRO A 22 9.33 0.95 -7.40
C PRO A 22 8.47 0.49 -8.58
N LEU A 23 7.34 -0.17 -8.30
CA LEU A 23 6.41 -0.61 -9.33
C LEU A 23 5.73 0.58 -10.01
N GLU A 24 5.38 1.64 -9.27
CA GLU A 24 4.85 2.88 -9.84
C GLU A 24 5.88 3.59 -10.73
N TRP A 25 7.14 3.61 -10.30
CA TRP A 25 8.24 4.15 -11.10
C TRP A 25 8.39 3.39 -12.41
N ASP A 26 8.44 2.05 -12.37
CA ASP A 26 8.50 1.20 -13.56
C ASP A 26 7.29 1.42 -14.48
N ALA A 27 6.09 1.52 -13.89
CA ALA A 27 4.85 1.77 -14.63
C ALA A 27 4.84 3.14 -15.32
N SER A 28 5.32 4.19 -14.64
CA SER A 28 5.40 5.55 -15.21
C SER A 28 6.30 5.64 -16.44
N ARG A 29 7.25 4.71 -16.58
CA ARG A 29 8.20 4.62 -17.69
C ARG A 29 7.80 3.59 -18.74
N ASN A 30 6.61 2.98 -18.63
CA ASN A 30 6.16 1.84 -19.44
C ASN A 30 7.14 0.65 -19.43
N GLN A 31 7.89 0.46 -18.33
CA GLN A 31 8.86 -0.63 -18.16
C GLN A 31 8.31 -1.78 -17.30
N ILE A 32 7.07 -1.66 -16.83
CA ILE A 32 6.39 -2.68 -16.04
C ILE A 32 5.81 -3.76 -16.95
N ASN A 33 5.92 -5.03 -16.53
CA ASN A 33 5.25 -6.12 -17.21
C ASN A 33 3.80 -6.28 -16.70
N GLU A 34 2.96 -6.98 -17.45
CA GLU A 34 1.54 -7.14 -17.15
C GLU A 34 1.29 -7.74 -15.76
N PHE A 35 2.06 -8.76 -15.38
CA PHE A 35 1.96 -9.40 -14.07
C PHE A 35 2.22 -8.41 -12.92
N LYS A 36 3.31 -7.64 -13.01
CA LYS A 36 3.67 -6.62 -12.02
C LYS A 36 2.67 -5.46 -12.02
N GLN A 37 2.09 -5.12 -13.16
CA GLN A 37 1.05 -4.10 -13.25
C GLN A 37 -0.22 -4.54 -12.53
N GLN A 38 -0.66 -5.79 -12.72
CA GLN A 38 -1.79 -6.35 -11.96
C GLN A 38 -1.48 -6.39 -10.46
N GLN A 39 -0.25 -6.75 -10.10
CA GLN A 39 0.19 -6.73 -8.70
C GLN A 39 0.15 -5.31 -8.12
N LEU A 40 0.66 -4.31 -8.86
CA LEU A 40 0.62 -2.91 -8.46
C LEU A 40 -0.82 -2.44 -8.21
N VAL A 41 -1.76 -2.76 -9.10
CA VAL A 41 -3.17 -2.41 -8.94
C VAL A 41 -3.76 -3.03 -7.67
N LYS A 42 -3.52 -4.33 -7.43
CA LYS A 42 -3.97 -5.02 -6.22
C LYS A 42 -3.39 -4.39 -4.96
N MET A 43 -2.08 -4.15 -4.93
CA MET A 43 -1.39 -3.57 -3.78
C MET A 43 -1.87 -2.15 -3.48
N LYS A 44 -2.17 -1.34 -4.50
CA LYS A 44 -2.74 0.00 -4.30
C LYS A 44 -4.15 -0.03 -3.74
N ALA A 45 -5.00 -0.96 -4.21
CA ALA A 45 -6.34 -1.12 -3.66
C ALA A 45 -6.33 -1.55 -2.19
N GLU A 46 -5.44 -2.48 -1.85
CA GLU A 46 -5.24 -2.93 -0.46
C GLU A 46 -4.66 -1.81 0.42
N PHE A 47 -3.69 -1.04 -0.09
CA PHE A 47 -3.13 0.12 0.62
C PHE A 47 -4.21 1.16 0.95
N ILE A 48 -5.07 1.50 0.00
CA ILE A 48 -6.18 2.45 0.23
C ILE A 48 -7.13 1.91 1.30
N THR A 49 -7.49 0.62 1.23
CA THR A 49 -8.38 -0.01 2.22
C THR A 49 -7.80 0.06 3.63
N LEU A 50 -6.52 -0.27 3.79
CA LEU A 50 -5.82 -0.22 5.08
C LEU A 50 -5.65 1.22 5.58
N GLN A 51 -5.47 2.18 4.67
CA GLN A 51 -5.37 3.59 5.01
C GLN A 51 -6.71 4.16 5.49
N GLU A 52 -7.82 3.73 4.90
CA GLU A 52 -9.16 4.04 5.38
C GLU A 52 -9.45 3.39 6.74
N GLU A 53 -9.04 2.13 6.96
CA GLU A 53 -9.14 1.48 8.28
C GLU A 53 -8.34 2.25 9.34
N LEU A 54 -7.10 2.62 9.03
CA LEU A 54 -6.26 3.40 9.94
C LEU A 54 -6.91 4.75 10.26
N SER A 55 -7.44 5.46 9.26
CA SER A 55 -8.08 6.76 9.46
C SER A 55 -9.30 6.66 10.40
N LYS A 56 -10.13 5.62 10.23
CA LYS A 56 -11.28 5.36 11.12
C LYS A 56 -10.89 4.99 12.55
N LEU A 57 -9.69 4.45 12.76
CA LEU A 57 -9.18 4.11 14.10
C LEU A 57 -8.50 5.29 14.80
N GLU A 58 -8.10 6.32 14.03
CA GLU A 58 -7.48 7.55 14.53
C GLU A 58 -8.50 8.67 14.82
N GLU A 59 -9.70 8.62 14.22
CA GLU A 59 -10.88 9.44 14.58
C GLU A 59 -11.45 9.10 15.97
#